data_AF-A0A367LUE1-F1
#
_entry.id   AF-A0A367LUE1-F1
#
_cell.length_a   1.000
_cell.length_b   1.000
_cell.length_c   1.000
_cell.angle_alpha   90.00
_cell.angle_beta   90.00
_cell.angle_gamma   90.00
#
_symmetry.space_group_name_H-M   'P 1'
#
loop_
_entity.id
_entity.type
_entity.pdbx_description
1 polymer ?
#
loop_
_entity_poly.entity_id
_entity_poly.type
_entity_poly.pdbx_seq_one_letter_code
_entity_poly.pdbx_strand_id
1 'polypeptide(L)'
;HLLLGAPYTSPLVIPGDWLVDELEGAVEVGGFTDGLFRWPTRKRSGRPSPILCGDLLRAVRTECAESVQFWWGFSPSLVGRWRRALGV
;
A
#
# COMPACT_ATOMS: atom_id res chain seq x y z
N HIS A 1 -2.10 16.89 -4.05
CA HIS A 1 -2.15 16.47 -2.64
C HIS A 1 -0.75 16.52 -2.03
N LEU A 2 -0.57 17.08 -0.83
CA LEU A 2 0.73 17.24 -0.16
C LEU A 2 1.07 15.99 0.67
N LEU A 3 2.35 15.60 0.69
CA LEU A 3 2.89 14.57 1.58
C LEU A 3 3.86 15.22 2.56
N LEU A 4 3.60 15.07 3.86
CA LEU A 4 4.38 15.72 4.91
C LEU A 4 5.61 14.89 5.32
N GLY A 5 5.52 13.57 5.22
CA GLY A 5 6.56 12.62 5.59
C GLY A 5 7.36 12.08 4.39
N ALA A 6 7.24 12.68 3.21
CA ALA A 6 8.05 12.29 2.06
C ALA A 6 9.57 12.43 2.37
N PRO A 7 10.43 11.62 1.75
CA PRO A 7 10.16 10.68 0.65
C PRO A 7 9.54 9.35 1.11
N TYR A 8 8.93 8.62 0.17
CA TYR A 8 8.44 7.26 0.33
C TYR A 8 9.06 6.35 -0.73
N THR A 9 9.52 5.17 -0.32
CA THR A 9 10.24 4.22 -1.18
C THR A 9 9.46 2.92 -1.32
N SER A 10 9.29 2.49 -2.56
CA SER A 10 8.70 1.18 -2.85
C SER A 10 9.68 0.05 -2.52
N PRO A 11 9.21 -1.09 -1.97
CA PRO A 11 10.06 -2.25 -1.76
C PRO A 11 10.72 -2.71 -3.07
N LEU A 12 11.99 -3.10 -2.98
CA LEU A 12 12.71 -3.70 -4.11
C LEU A 12 12.39 -5.19 -4.17
N VAL A 13 11.31 -5.54 -4.88
CA VAL A 13 10.82 -6.92 -5.02
C VAL A 13 10.40 -7.20 -6.46
N ILE A 14 10.24 -8.48 -6.79
CA ILE A 14 9.66 -8.97 -8.04
C ILE A 14 8.50 -9.94 -7.76
N PRO A 15 7.62 -10.22 -8.74
CA PRO A 15 6.61 -11.26 -8.59
C PRO A 15 7.26 -12.61 -8.23
N GLY A 16 6.70 -13.30 -7.23
CA GLY A 16 7.26 -14.52 -6.64
C GLY A 16 7.97 -14.29 -5.30
N ASP A 17 8.40 -13.07 -5.01
CA ASP A 17 8.94 -12.71 -3.68
C ASP A 17 7.83 -12.70 -2.62
N TRP A 18 8.23 -12.70 -1.35
CA TRP A 18 7.32 -12.67 -0.21
C TRP A 18 7.51 -11.40 0.62
N LEU A 19 6.39 -10.78 1.00
CA LEU A 19 6.35 -9.63 1.89
C LEU A 19 5.41 -9.89 3.05
N VAL A 20 5.61 -9.18 4.16
CA VAL A 20 4.66 -9.18 5.28
C VAL A 20 3.70 -8.02 5.09
N ASP A 21 2.43 -8.35 4.84
CA ASP A 21 1.31 -7.42 4.94
C ASP A 21 0.97 -7.22 6.41
N GLU A 22 0.84 -5.97 6.85
CA GLU A 22 0.58 -5.62 8.24
C GLU A 22 -0.74 -6.24 8.77
N LEU A 23 -1.73 -6.47 7.90
CA LEU A 23 -3.04 -7.00 8.30
C LEU A 23 -3.21 -8.49 8.05
N GLU A 24 -2.47 -9.06 7.10
CA GLU A 24 -2.65 -10.47 6.67
C GLU A 24 -1.42 -11.36 6.87
N GLY A 25 -0.28 -10.80 7.27
CA GLY A 25 0.96 -11.55 7.43
C GLY A 25 1.65 -11.82 6.09
N ALA A 26 2.33 -12.97 5.98
CA ALA A 26 3.15 -13.27 4.80
C ALA A 26 2.30 -13.51 3.54
N VAL A 27 2.56 -12.74 2.48
CA VAL A 27 1.87 -12.80 1.18
C VAL A 27 2.88 -12.79 0.03
N GLU A 28 2.60 -13.57 -1.02
CA GLU A 28 3.40 -13.59 -2.24
C GLU A 28 3.10 -12.36 -3.11
N VAL A 29 4.12 -11.74 -3.67
CA VAL A 29 4.03 -10.63 -4.63
C VAL A 29 3.57 -11.16 -5.99
N GLY A 30 2.51 -10.58 -6.55
CA GLY A 30 1.95 -10.96 -7.85
C GLY A 30 2.09 -9.91 -8.94
N GLY A 31 2.45 -8.68 -8.58
CA GLY A 31 2.52 -7.56 -9.51
C GLY A 31 2.57 -6.24 -8.77
N PHE A 32 2.19 -5.15 -9.43
CA PHE A 32 2.26 -3.80 -8.88
C PHE A 32 1.02 -2.99 -9.27
N THR A 33 0.69 -1.97 -8.47
CA THR A 33 -0.32 -0.98 -8.82
C THR A 33 0.20 0.03 -9.84
N ASP A 34 -0.72 0.74 -10.49
CA ASP A 34 -0.42 1.78 -11.48
C ASP A 34 -0.49 3.21 -10.91
N GLY A 35 -0.36 3.35 -9.58
CA GLY A 35 -0.32 4.64 -8.90
C GLY A 35 0.99 5.39 -9.17
N LEU A 36 1.02 6.70 -8.86
CA LEU A 36 2.24 7.53 -8.98
C LEU A 36 3.38 6.95 -8.15
N PHE A 37 3.09 6.46 -6.94
CA PHE A 37 3.94 5.51 -6.24
C PHE A 37 3.49 4.09 -6.53
N ARG A 38 4.18 3.48 -7.47
CA ARG A 38 4.03 2.06 -7.81
C ARG A 38 4.30 1.20 -6.59
N TRP A 39 3.33 0.36 -6.21
CA TRP A 39 3.42 -0.43 -4.98
C TRP A 39 3.11 -1.91 -5.23
N PRO A 40 3.82 -2.84 -4.58
CA PRO A 40 3.59 -4.26 -4.78
C PRO A 40 2.18 -4.67 -4.38
N THR A 41 1.64 -5.62 -5.13
CA THR A 41 0.33 -6.24 -4.93
C THR A 41 0.49 -7.71 -4.69
N ARG A 42 -0.42 -8.28 -3.90
CA ARG A 42 -0.42 -9.73 -3.65
C ARG A 42 -0.84 -10.50 -4.88
N LYS A 43 -0.29 -11.70 -5.01
CA LYS A 43 -0.68 -12.67 -6.01
C LYS A 43 -2.08 -13.20 -5.70
N ARG A 44 -3.04 -12.90 -6.57
CA ARG A 44 -4.39 -13.47 -6.54
C ARG A 44 -5.03 -13.38 -7.93
N SER A 45 -6.06 -14.20 -8.16
CA SER A 45 -6.93 -14.03 -9.32
C SER A 45 -7.84 -12.81 -9.14
N GLY A 46 -8.08 -12.07 -10.23
CA GLY A 46 -8.94 -10.89 -10.24
C GLY A 46 -8.21 -9.57 -9.97
N ARG A 47 -8.87 -8.65 -9.26
CA ARG A 47 -8.34 -7.27 -9.09
C ARG A 47 -7.06 -7.28 -8.26
N PRO A 48 -5.99 -6.57 -8.64
CA PRO A 48 -4.80 -6.44 -7.80
C PRO A 48 -5.17 -5.90 -6.40
N SER A 49 -4.52 -6.41 -5.35
CA SER A 49 -4.65 -5.87 -3.99
C SER A 49 -3.28 -5.44 -3.48
N PRO A 50 -3.07 -4.15 -3.18
CA PRO A 50 -1.79 -3.68 -2.67
C PRO A 50 -1.46 -4.33 -1.32
N ILE A 51 -0.16 -4.56 -1.10
CA ILE A 51 0.38 -5.14 0.13
C ILE A 51 0.70 -4.01 1.10
N LEU A 52 0.05 -3.97 2.26
CA LEU A 52 0.26 -2.92 3.25
C LEU A 52 1.55 -3.18 4.04
N CYS A 53 2.66 -2.58 3.61
CA CYS A 53 3.97 -2.81 4.22
C CYS A 53 4.85 -1.55 4.17
N GLY A 54 5.99 -1.58 4.87
CA GLY A 54 7.07 -0.59 4.77
C GLY A 54 6.60 0.86 4.78
N ASP A 55 7.02 1.62 3.77
CA ASP A 55 6.73 3.05 3.67
C ASP A 55 5.26 3.37 3.37
N LEU A 56 4.50 2.46 2.76
CA LEU A 56 3.06 2.65 2.62
C LEU A 56 2.36 2.55 3.98
N LEU A 57 2.77 1.62 4.84
CA LEU A 57 2.24 1.52 6.21
C LEU A 57 2.50 2.82 6.98
N ARG A 58 3.72 3.37 6.85
CA ARG A 58 4.06 4.68 7.42
C ARG A 58 3.14 5.78 6.87
N ALA A 59 2.99 5.87 5.55
CA ALA A 59 2.12 6.85 4.90
C ALA A 59 0.66 6.76 5.39
N VAL A 60 0.11 5.56 5.52
CA VAL A 60 -1.27 5.35 6.00
C VAL A 60 -1.47 5.87 7.44
N ARG A 61 -0.44 5.73 8.29
CA ARG A 61 -0.46 6.19 9.68
C ARG A 61 -0.27 7.71 9.81
N THR A 62 0.56 8.31 8.96
CA THR A 62 1.00 9.71 9.15
C THR A 62 0.36 10.72 8.21
N GLU A 63 -0.03 10.31 7.02
CA GLU A 63 -0.60 11.20 6.00
C GLU A 63 -2.12 11.25 6.08
N CYS A 64 -2.71 12.30 5.51
CA CYS A 64 -4.15 12.35 5.34
C CYS A 64 -4.60 11.30 4.30
N ALA A 65 -5.81 10.77 4.49
CA ALA A 65 -6.33 9.69 3.65
C ALA A 65 -6.37 10.08 2.15
N GLU A 66 -6.68 11.33 1.83
CA GLU A 66 -6.75 11.83 0.46
C GLU A 66 -5.38 11.84 -0.24
N SER A 67 -4.31 12.19 0.49
CA SER A 67 -2.96 12.14 -0.04
C SER A 67 -2.52 10.72 -0.36
N VAL A 68 -2.81 9.77 0.54
CA VAL A 68 -2.51 8.34 0.28
C VAL A 68 -3.27 7.84 -0.95
N GLN A 69 -4.55 8.18 -1.07
CA GLN A 69 -5.37 7.81 -2.23
C GLN A 69 -4.79 8.35 -3.53
N PHE A 70 -4.47 9.64 -3.58
CA PHE A 70 -3.97 10.29 -4.79
C PHE A 70 -2.62 9.73 -5.24
N TRP A 71 -1.66 9.63 -4.32
CA TRP A 71 -0.29 9.25 -4.67
C TRP A 71 -0.14 7.75 -4.98
N TRP A 72 -0.86 6.88 -4.28
CA TRP A 72 -0.81 5.44 -4.55
C TRP A 72 -1.92 4.94 -5.50
N GLY A 73 -2.87 5.80 -5.89
CA GLY A 73 -4.00 5.44 -6.75
C GLY A 73 -5.01 4.51 -6.07
N PHE A 74 -5.16 4.61 -4.75
CA PHE A 74 -6.03 3.73 -3.97
C PHE A 74 -7.43 4.31 -3.79
N SER A 75 -8.42 3.42 -3.66
CA SER A 75 -9.80 3.86 -3.41
C SER A 75 -9.99 4.36 -1.97
N PRO A 76 -10.93 5.29 -1.73
CA PRO A 76 -11.24 5.78 -0.38
C PRO A 76 -11.61 4.65 0.58
N SER A 77 -12.39 3.69 0.10
CA SER A 77 -12.84 2.55 0.90
C SER A 77 -11.70 1.64 1.36
N LEU A 78 -10.66 1.48 0.54
CA LEU A 78 -9.47 0.70 0.89
C LEU A 78 -8.66 1.40 1.98
N VAL A 79 -8.34 2.69 1.77
CA VAL A 79 -7.55 3.48 2.73
C VAL A 79 -8.30 3.61 4.05
N GLY A 80 -9.61 3.85 4.02
CA GLY A 80 -10.45 3.91 5.23
C GLY A 80 -10.50 2.59 6.00
N ARG A 81 -10.52 1.45 5.31
CA ARG A 81 -10.44 0.13 5.94
C ARG A 81 -9.11 -0.07 6.67
N TRP A 82 -7.99 0.27 6.02
CA TRP A 82 -6.67 0.16 6.64
C TRP A 82 -6.53 1.05 7.85
N ARG A 83 -6.90 2.33 7.75
CA ARG A 83 -6.81 3.26 8.90
C ARG A 83 -7.62 2.76 10.09
N ARG A 84 -8.84 2.29 9.87
CA ARG A 84 -9.66 1.68 10.93
C ARG A 84 -8.98 0.45 11.55
N ALA A 85 -8.44 -0.45 10.72
CA ALA A 85 -7.76 -1.64 11.21
C ALA A 85 -6.48 -1.31 12.01
N LEU A 86 -5.84 -0.18 11.71
CA LEU A 86 -4.63 0.32 12.37
C LEU A 86 -4.91 1.27 13.54
N GLY A 87 -6.17 1.64 13.80
CA GLY A 87 -6.54 2.60 14.86
C GLY A 87 -6.17 4.06 14.57
N VAL A 88 -6.17 4.48 13.29
CA VAL A 88 -5.84 5.84 12.79
C VAL A 88 -7.08 6.61 12.33
#